data_AF-A0A965NF72-F1
#
_entry.id   AF-A0A965NF72-F1
#
_cell.length_a   1.000
_cell.length_b   1.000
_cell.length_c   1.000
_cell.angle_alpha   90.00
_cell.angle_beta   90.00
_cell.angle_gamma   90.00
#
_symmetry.space_group_name_H-M   'P 1'
#
loop_
_entity.id
_entity.type
_entity.pdbx_description
1 polymer ?
#
loop_
_entity_poly.entity_id
_entity_poly.type
_entity_poly.pdbx_seq_one_letter_code
_entity_poly.pdbx_strand_id
1 'polypeptide(L)'
;LGLGMLEALHRAVDLIEEHEGVRLDLGELPQEEIVYDLLCRADTVGLFQVESRAQMGTLPRVQPRCFYDLVIEVALIRPGPIQGQAVNPYIRRRRGEEPVTYLHPRLEPILERTLGVPLFQEQLMEMAVAVAGFSPAEADELRQAMAAKRSEVRMARLKGRFYAGMANYDIVGPDADHLWDALSAFANFGFPESHSVSFAHLVYCSAWLKVHYPAAFLASLLNAQPLGFWSPQSLVADAQRHGVTVLRPDVQSSRATSTLEHHESGTAVRLGLATVRGVQEAAAHRIVDGAPWVTMEDLARRAELRQSHLEALAAAGALDSLGRSRRGLLWEAGAASQNTKDRLPGMVTGTTAPALRPTSEFERVADDMWAL
;
A
#
# COMPACT_ATOMS: atom_id res chain seq x y z
N LEU A 1 7.62 -7.99 12.55
CA LEU A 1 7.29 -7.93 11.10
C LEU A 1 7.60 -6.50 10.67
N GLY A 2 8.50 -6.26 9.71
CA GLY A 2 8.69 -4.93 9.15
C GLY A 2 7.57 -4.63 8.16
N LEU A 3 6.57 -3.86 8.58
CA LEU A 3 5.50 -3.42 7.69
C LEU A 3 6.01 -2.20 6.91
N GLY A 4 6.32 -2.36 5.63
CA GLY A 4 6.83 -1.25 4.81
C GLY A 4 5.87 -0.06 4.72
N MET A 5 4.57 -0.26 4.98
CA MET A 5 3.63 0.86 5.10
C MET A 5 3.94 1.74 6.31
N LEU A 6 4.37 1.20 7.45
CA LEU A 6 4.74 2.04 8.60
C LEU A 6 5.95 2.92 8.26
N GLU A 7 6.91 2.38 7.50
CA GLU A 7 8.05 3.12 6.97
C GLU A 7 7.59 4.23 6.02
N ALA A 8 6.67 3.94 5.10
CA ALA A 8 6.10 4.93 4.19
C ALA A 8 5.33 6.04 4.93
N LEU A 9 4.55 5.70 5.95
CA LEU A 9 3.83 6.68 6.77
C LEU A 9 4.80 7.56 7.55
N HIS A 10 5.81 6.96 8.18
CA HIS A 10 6.84 7.71 8.91
C HIS A 10 7.57 8.70 8.00
N ARG A 11 8.05 8.24 6.84
CA ARG A 11 8.73 9.10 5.85
C ARG A 11 7.82 10.19 5.30
N ALA A 12 6.52 9.93 5.15
CA ALA A 12 5.58 10.97 4.73
C ALA A 12 5.49 12.09 5.78
N VAL A 13 5.38 11.73 7.06
CA VAL A 13 5.37 12.71 8.17
C VAL A 13 6.66 13.53 8.17
N ASP A 14 7.83 12.88 8.04
CA ASP A 14 9.12 13.57 8.00
C ASP A 14 9.22 14.55 6.82
N LEU A 15 8.75 14.14 5.63
CA LEU A 15 8.74 15.01 4.44
C LEU A 15 7.80 16.20 4.60
N ILE A 16 6.63 16.01 5.21
CA ILE A 16 5.66 17.09 5.49
C ILE A 16 6.26 18.06 6.50
N GLU A 17 6.89 17.58 7.56
CA GLU A 17 7.55 18.43 8.55
C GLU A 17 8.72 19.22 7.91
N GLU A 18 9.56 18.57 7.09
CA GLU A 18 10.71 19.21 6.42
C GLU A 18 10.27 20.32 5.44
N HIS A 19 9.23 20.10 4.64
CA HIS A 19 8.88 20.99 3.52
C HIS A 19 7.73 21.95 3.80
N GLU A 20 6.86 21.61 4.75
CA GLU A 20 5.68 22.42 5.09
C GLU A 20 5.71 22.93 6.54
N GLY A 21 6.64 22.44 7.37
CA GLY A 21 6.73 22.82 8.79
C GLY A 21 5.57 22.32 9.64
N VAL A 22 4.78 21.37 9.11
CA VAL A 22 3.62 20.79 9.79
C VAL A 22 4.01 19.47 10.43
N ARG A 23 3.96 19.40 11.76
CA ARG A 23 4.16 18.14 12.48
C ARG A 23 2.83 17.41 12.61
N LEU A 24 2.69 16.33 11.85
CA LEU A 24 1.47 15.53 11.81
C LEU A 24 1.49 14.43 12.88
N ASP A 25 0.44 14.34 13.69
CA ASP A 25 0.19 13.17 14.53
C ASP A 25 -0.83 12.25 13.86
N LEU A 26 -0.37 11.09 13.39
CA LEU A 26 -1.23 10.10 12.73
C LEU A 26 -2.30 9.52 13.67
N GLY A 27 -2.09 9.56 14.99
CA GLY A 27 -3.04 9.09 15.99
C GLY A 27 -4.22 10.04 16.20
N GLU A 28 -4.08 11.31 15.82
CA GLU A 28 -5.07 12.38 16.06
C GLU A 28 -5.74 12.89 14.77
N LEU A 29 -5.61 12.15 13.65
CA LEU A 29 -6.21 12.56 12.39
C LEU A 29 -7.75 12.65 12.48
N PRO A 30 -8.37 13.75 12.01
CA PRO A 30 -9.81 13.88 12.00
C PRO A 30 -10.44 12.90 11.00
N GLN A 31 -11.67 12.45 11.30
CA GLN A 31 -12.49 11.67 10.35
C GLN A 31 -13.17 12.62 9.36
N GLU A 32 -12.86 12.49 8.07
CA GLU A 32 -13.29 13.42 7.02
C GLU A 32 -14.02 12.72 5.88
N GLU A 33 -15.12 13.33 5.40
CA GLU A 33 -15.94 12.78 4.31
C GLU A 33 -15.14 12.59 3.00
N ILE A 34 -14.24 13.52 2.69
CA ILE A 34 -13.40 13.46 1.48
C ILE A 34 -12.47 12.23 1.44
N VAL A 35 -12.00 11.77 2.61
CA VAL A 35 -11.18 10.55 2.72
C VAL A 35 -12.04 9.31 2.48
N TYR A 36 -13.25 9.29 3.03
CA TYR A 36 -14.22 8.24 2.76
C TYR A 36 -14.69 8.23 1.31
N ASP A 37 -14.81 9.38 0.65
CA ASP A 37 -15.17 9.48 -0.77
C ASP A 37 -14.12 8.83 -1.67
N LEU A 38 -12.83 9.06 -1.38
CA LEU A 38 -11.73 8.40 -2.08
C LEU A 38 -11.83 6.87 -1.95
N LEU A 39 -12.09 6.38 -0.74
CA LEU A 39 -12.28 4.95 -0.47
C LEU A 39 -13.52 4.40 -1.18
N CYS A 40 -14.65 5.11 -1.14
CA CYS A 40 -15.89 4.72 -1.81
C CYS A 40 -15.77 4.63 -3.33
N ARG A 41 -14.88 5.43 -3.93
CA ARG A 41 -14.58 5.37 -5.38
C ARG A 41 -13.58 4.26 -5.73
N ALA A 42 -13.08 3.52 -4.75
CA ALA A 42 -11.99 2.55 -4.90
C ALA A 42 -10.70 3.15 -5.47
N ASP A 43 -10.45 4.44 -5.20
CA ASP A 43 -9.21 5.12 -5.58
C ASP A 43 -8.11 4.81 -4.55
N THR A 44 -7.75 3.53 -4.46
CA THR A 44 -6.95 2.99 -3.35
C THR A 44 -5.56 2.51 -3.76
N VAL A 45 -5.08 2.89 -4.94
CA VAL A 45 -3.71 2.59 -5.38
C VAL A 45 -2.71 3.14 -4.34
N GLY A 46 -1.83 2.27 -3.83
CA GLY A 46 -0.83 2.59 -2.81
C GLY A 46 -1.36 2.59 -1.37
N LEU A 47 -2.66 2.38 -1.14
CA LEU A 47 -3.22 2.35 0.20
C LEU A 47 -3.03 1.00 0.87
N PHE A 48 -2.86 1.02 2.20
CA PHE A 48 -2.67 -0.20 2.98
C PHE A 48 -3.88 -1.12 2.89
N GLN A 49 -3.68 -2.43 2.64
CA GLN A 49 -4.68 -3.52 2.67
C GLN A 49 -5.87 -3.43 1.69
N VAL A 50 -6.27 -2.24 1.24
CA VAL A 50 -7.49 -2.01 0.44
C VAL A 50 -7.19 -1.74 -1.04
N GLU A 51 -5.97 -2.02 -1.50
CA GLU A 51 -5.50 -1.75 -2.86
C GLU A 51 -5.60 -2.95 -3.83
N SER A 52 -5.97 -4.14 -3.34
CA SER A 52 -6.10 -5.34 -4.18
C SER A 52 -7.36 -5.27 -5.06
N ARG A 53 -7.39 -5.98 -6.19
CA ARG A 53 -8.57 -6.02 -7.08
C ARG A 53 -9.85 -6.46 -6.37
N ALA A 54 -9.76 -7.39 -5.43
CA ALA A 54 -10.91 -7.87 -4.68
C ALA A 54 -11.47 -6.76 -3.77
N GLN A 55 -10.59 -6.05 -3.06
CA GLN A 55 -10.93 -4.92 -2.19
C GLN A 55 -11.47 -3.72 -3.00
N MET A 56 -10.82 -3.37 -4.10
CA MET A 56 -11.32 -2.33 -5.02
C MET A 56 -12.69 -2.68 -5.61
N GLY A 57 -13.02 -3.96 -5.74
CA GLY A 57 -14.35 -4.40 -6.18
C GLY A 57 -15.44 -4.30 -5.11
N THR A 58 -15.08 -4.26 -3.82
CA THR A 58 -16.01 -4.25 -2.69
C THR A 58 -16.26 -2.86 -2.14
N LEU A 59 -15.24 -2.01 -2.09
CA LEU A 59 -15.34 -0.64 -1.61
C LEU A 59 -16.52 0.16 -2.23
N PRO A 60 -16.76 0.16 -3.56
CA PRO A 60 -17.89 0.89 -4.14
C PRO A 60 -19.25 0.30 -3.77
N ARG A 61 -19.29 -0.95 -3.32
CA ARG A 61 -20.51 -1.65 -2.90
C ARG A 61 -20.77 -1.47 -1.40
N VAL A 62 -19.72 -1.43 -0.58
CA VAL A 62 -19.82 -1.24 0.88
C VAL A 62 -20.03 0.23 1.24
N GLN A 63 -19.45 1.16 0.46
CA GLN A 63 -19.52 2.60 0.70
C GLN A 63 -19.17 2.95 2.16
N PRO A 64 -17.90 2.81 2.58
CA PRO A 64 -17.49 3.14 3.94
C PRO A 64 -17.70 4.63 4.22
N ARG A 65 -18.36 4.96 5.34
CA ARG A 65 -18.69 6.33 5.78
C ARG A 65 -18.30 6.63 7.23
N CYS A 66 -17.76 5.65 7.94
CA CYS A 66 -17.17 5.84 9.26
C CYS A 66 -15.97 4.91 9.45
N PHE A 67 -15.17 5.16 10.48
CA PHE A 67 -13.99 4.33 10.77
C PHE A 67 -14.33 2.84 10.93
N TYR A 68 -15.47 2.51 11.56
CA TYR A 68 -15.83 1.11 11.77
C TYR A 68 -16.13 0.36 10.47
N ASP A 69 -16.55 1.05 9.40
CA ASP A 69 -16.70 0.42 8.09
C ASP A 69 -15.37 -0.08 7.53
N LEU A 70 -14.25 0.60 7.86
CA LEU A 70 -12.90 0.17 7.49
C LEU A 70 -12.48 -1.07 8.26
N VAL A 71 -12.86 -1.15 9.54
CA VAL A 71 -12.66 -2.36 10.38
C VAL A 71 -13.37 -3.55 9.75
N ILE A 72 -14.55 -3.34 9.18
CA ILE A 72 -15.28 -4.38 8.47
C ILE A 72 -14.61 -4.70 7.12
N GLU A 73 -14.24 -3.71 6.31
CA GLU A 73 -13.61 -3.92 4.99
C GLU A 73 -12.33 -4.76 5.08
N VAL A 74 -11.47 -4.48 6.07
CA VAL A 74 -10.24 -5.24 6.34
C VAL A 74 -10.53 -6.70 6.73
N ALA A 75 -11.68 -6.95 7.37
CA ALA A 75 -12.10 -8.28 7.78
C ALA A 75 -12.83 -9.04 6.66
N LEU A 76 -13.62 -8.34 5.84
CA LEU A 76 -14.59 -8.92 4.92
C LEU A 76 -13.96 -9.71 3.78
N ILE A 77 -12.91 -9.16 3.15
CA ILE A 77 -12.27 -9.79 1.98
C ILE A 77 -11.11 -10.66 2.44
N ARG A 78 -11.47 -11.79 3.06
CA ARG A 78 -10.56 -12.82 3.56
C ARG A 78 -11.12 -14.22 3.26
N PRO A 79 -10.29 -15.27 3.24
CA PRO A 79 -10.77 -16.62 2.93
C PRO A 79 -11.91 -17.10 3.83
N GLY A 80 -11.94 -16.71 5.11
CA GLY A 80 -12.98 -17.09 6.08
C GLY A 80 -14.37 -16.60 5.70
N PRO A 81 -14.62 -15.28 5.70
CA PRO A 81 -15.91 -14.74 5.27
C PRO A 81 -16.30 -15.14 3.85
N ILE A 82 -15.34 -15.35 2.94
CA ILE A 82 -15.63 -15.82 1.58
C ILE A 82 -16.18 -17.26 1.61
N GLN A 83 -15.55 -18.16 2.37
CA GLN A 83 -15.98 -19.56 2.50
C GLN A 83 -17.27 -19.69 3.31
N GLY A 84 -17.44 -18.86 4.35
CA GLY A 84 -18.66 -18.75 5.13
C GLY A 84 -19.79 -18.01 4.41
N GLN A 85 -19.60 -17.65 3.13
CA GLN A 85 -20.56 -16.91 2.31
C GLN A 85 -21.07 -15.60 2.92
N ALA A 86 -20.31 -15.01 3.84
CA ALA A 86 -20.66 -13.83 4.64
C ALA A 86 -20.57 -12.51 3.84
N VAL A 87 -19.72 -12.46 2.81
CA VAL A 87 -19.45 -11.24 2.03
C VAL A 87 -20.70 -10.68 1.35
N ASN A 88 -21.43 -11.53 0.62
CA ASN A 88 -22.58 -11.07 -0.16
C ASN A 88 -23.79 -10.65 0.70
N PRO A 89 -24.18 -11.41 1.76
CA PRO A 89 -25.20 -10.98 2.71
C PRO A 89 -24.87 -9.62 3.33
N TYR A 90 -23.63 -9.41 3.80
CA TYR A 90 -23.23 -8.14 4.38
C TYR A 90 -23.42 -6.99 3.39
N ILE A 91 -22.91 -7.14 2.16
CA ILE A 91 -23.03 -6.11 1.12
C ILE A 91 -24.50 -5.82 0.76
N ARG A 92 -25.35 -6.83 0.60
CA ARG A 92 -26.78 -6.63 0.29
C ARG A 92 -27.50 -5.88 1.40
N ARG A 93 -27.24 -6.24 2.67
CA ARG A 93 -27.82 -5.57 3.84
C ARG A 93 -27.33 -4.14 3.96
N ARG A 94 -26.03 -3.92 3.76
CA ARG A 94 -25.41 -2.58 3.74
C ARG A 94 -26.03 -1.67 2.68
N ARG A 95 -26.41 -2.23 1.53
CA ARG A 95 -27.09 -1.51 0.44
C ARG A 95 -28.60 -1.42 0.57
N GLY A 96 -29.19 -1.97 1.64
CA GLY A 96 -30.64 -2.01 1.84
C GLY A 96 -31.38 -2.94 0.87
N GLU A 97 -30.68 -3.83 0.16
CA GLU A 97 -31.25 -4.81 -0.76
C GLU A 97 -31.83 -6.03 -0.03
N GLU A 98 -31.41 -6.25 1.22
CA GLU A 98 -31.86 -7.32 2.10
C GLU A 98 -32.07 -6.73 3.51
N PRO A 99 -33.18 -7.03 4.20
CA PRO A 99 -33.36 -6.58 5.59
C PRO A 99 -32.35 -7.26 6.51
N VAL A 100 -31.89 -6.54 7.53
CA VAL A 100 -31.07 -7.13 8.59
C VAL A 100 -31.95 -8.06 9.42
N THR A 101 -31.55 -9.32 9.53
CA THR A 101 -32.23 -10.35 10.31
C THR A 101 -31.25 -11.06 11.22
N TYR A 102 -31.77 -11.58 12.33
CA TYR A 102 -31.02 -12.34 13.32
C TYR A 102 -31.73 -13.68 13.53
N LEU A 103 -30.95 -14.77 13.64
CA LEU A 103 -31.52 -16.10 13.89
C LEU A 103 -32.14 -16.22 15.29
N HIS A 104 -31.73 -15.36 16.22
CA HIS A 104 -32.28 -15.33 17.57
C HIS A 104 -32.09 -13.91 18.17
N PRO A 105 -33.02 -13.39 19.00
CA PRO A 105 -32.90 -12.05 19.61
C PRO A 105 -31.62 -11.84 20.41
N ARG A 106 -31.05 -12.91 20.99
CA ARG A 106 -29.78 -12.84 21.73
C ARG A 106 -28.55 -12.56 20.85
N LEU A 107 -28.66 -12.74 19.54
CA LEU A 107 -27.57 -12.48 18.60
C LEU A 107 -27.54 -11.03 18.13
N GLU A 108 -28.65 -10.28 18.29
CA GLU A 108 -28.75 -8.90 17.85
C GLU A 108 -27.69 -7.99 18.49
N PRO A 109 -27.48 -7.97 19.82
CA PRO A 109 -26.44 -7.12 20.43
C PRO A 109 -25.01 -7.43 19.97
N ILE A 110 -24.76 -8.65 19.48
CA ILE A 110 -23.44 -9.13 19.05
C ILE A 110 -23.18 -8.78 17.58
N LEU A 111 -24.22 -8.89 16.75
CA LEU A 111 -24.12 -8.82 15.30
C LEU A 111 -24.69 -7.53 14.70
N GLU A 112 -25.33 -6.65 15.49
CA GLU A 112 -25.92 -5.41 14.99
C GLU A 112 -24.90 -4.55 14.22
N ARG A 113 -23.67 -4.44 14.75
CA ARG A 113 -22.58 -3.65 14.17
C ARG A 113 -22.07 -4.22 12.85
N THR A 114 -22.33 -5.51 12.59
CA THR A 114 -21.96 -6.22 11.36
C THR A 114 -23.20 -6.67 10.58
N LEU A 115 -24.34 -6.00 10.78
CA LEU A 115 -25.57 -6.20 10.03
C LEU A 115 -26.07 -7.66 10.06
N GLY A 116 -25.99 -8.31 11.22
CA GLY A 116 -26.44 -9.68 11.41
C GLY A 116 -25.53 -10.73 10.77
N VAL A 117 -24.31 -10.36 10.36
CA VAL A 117 -23.34 -11.26 9.74
C VAL A 117 -22.14 -11.44 10.69
N PRO A 118 -21.78 -12.65 11.12
CA PRO A 118 -20.58 -12.86 11.93
C PRO A 118 -19.33 -12.61 11.08
N LEU A 119 -18.42 -11.78 11.56
CA LEU A 119 -17.18 -11.42 10.86
C LEU A 119 -15.92 -11.59 11.73
N PHE A 120 -16.03 -11.44 13.05
CA PHE A 120 -14.90 -11.45 13.97
C PHE A 120 -14.86 -12.69 14.87
N GLN A 121 -13.66 -13.05 15.34
CA GLN A 121 -13.50 -14.17 16.28
C GLN A 121 -14.27 -13.93 17.59
N GLU A 122 -14.19 -12.72 18.11
CA GLU A 122 -14.83 -12.29 19.35
C GLU A 122 -16.35 -12.46 19.28
N GLN A 123 -16.96 -12.07 18.15
CA GLN A 123 -18.40 -12.28 17.91
C GLN A 123 -18.77 -13.76 18.00
N LEU A 124 -17.99 -14.66 17.40
CA LEU A 124 -18.29 -16.10 17.43
C LEU A 124 -18.25 -16.67 18.86
N MET A 125 -17.33 -16.17 19.68
CA MET A 125 -17.24 -16.58 21.09
C MET A 125 -18.44 -16.07 21.88
N GLU A 126 -18.81 -14.81 21.68
CA GLU A 126 -20.01 -14.23 22.30
C GLU A 126 -21.29 -14.95 21.86
N MET A 127 -21.38 -15.32 20.58
CA MET A 127 -22.49 -16.13 20.06
C MET A 127 -22.57 -17.48 20.79
N ALA A 128 -21.45 -18.19 20.96
CA ALA A 128 -21.46 -19.47 21.66
C ALA A 128 -21.91 -19.36 23.12
N VAL A 129 -21.54 -18.27 23.81
CA VAL A 129 -22.05 -17.97 25.15
C VAL A 129 -23.55 -17.67 25.09
N ALA A 130 -23.98 -16.80 24.18
CA ALA A 130 -25.34 -16.28 24.11
C ALA A 130 -26.37 -17.33 23.69
N VAL A 131 -26.07 -18.14 22.67
CA VAL A 131 -27.03 -19.12 22.11
C VAL A 131 -26.75 -20.56 22.49
N ALA A 132 -25.57 -20.92 23.00
CA ALA A 132 -25.29 -22.28 23.46
C ALA A 132 -24.98 -22.38 24.97
N GLY A 133 -24.98 -21.25 25.69
CA GLY A 133 -24.73 -21.21 27.12
C GLY A 133 -23.34 -21.74 27.48
N PHE A 134 -22.35 -21.48 26.63
CA PHE A 134 -20.96 -21.83 26.93
C PHE A 134 -20.45 -20.95 28.06
N SER A 135 -19.67 -21.54 28.96
CA SER A 135 -18.82 -20.78 29.88
C SER A 135 -17.67 -20.12 29.10
N PRO A 136 -17.02 -19.07 29.66
CA PRO A 136 -15.83 -18.47 29.04
C PRO A 136 -14.72 -19.49 28.74
N ALA A 137 -14.58 -20.52 29.58
CA ALA A 137 -13.62 -21.60 29.39
C ALA A 137 -14.00 -22.51 28.20
N GLU A 138 -15.28 -22.86 28.05
CA GLU A 138 -15.76 -23.63 26.89
C GLU A 138 -15.64 -22.83 25.59
N ALA A 139 -15.90 -21.51 25.63
CA ALA A 139 -15.72 -20.63 24.48
C ALA A 139 -14.23 -20.55 24.06
N ASP A 140 -13.30 -20.35 25.00
CA ASP A 140 -11.88 -20.38 24.66
C ASP A 140 -11.42 -21.76 24.18
N GLU A 141 -11.93 -22.85 24.78
CA GLU A 141 -11.68 -24.20 24.28
C GLU A 141 -12.15 -24.37 22.82
N LEU A 142 -13.31 -23.83 22.46
CA LEU A 142 -13.80 -23.80 21.09
C LEU A 142 -12.85 -23.03 20.16
N ARG A 143 -12.44 -21.82 20.54
CA ARG A 143 -11.44 -21.03 19.80
C ARG A 143 -10.13 -21.79 19.57
N GLN A 144 -9.63 -22.48 20.60
CA GLN A 144 -8.40 -23.27 20.49
C GLN A 144 -8.59 -24.50 19.61
N ALA A 145 -9.73 -25.19 19.72
CA ALA A 145 -10.04 -26.35 18.89
C ALA A 145 -10.12 -25.96 17.41
N MET A 146 -10.68 -24.79 17.11
CA MET A 146 -10.77 -24.23 15.77
C MET A 146 -9.42 -23.93 15.13
N ALA A 147 -8.47 -23.38 15.90
CA ALA A 147 -7.14 -23.03 15.40
C ALA A 147 -6.21 -24.25 15.21
N ALA A 148 -6.52 -25.39 15.84
CA ALA A 148 -5.64 -26.56 15.86
C ALA A 148 -5.80 -27.44 14.61
N LYS A 149 -4.70 -27.64 13.87
CA LYS A 149 -4.65 -28.66 12.80
C LYS A 149 -4.81 -30.05 13.45
N ARG A 150 -5.94 -30.73 13.18
CA ARG A 150 -6.34 -32.07 13.69
C ARG A 150 -7.06 -32.07 15.05
N SER A 151 -8.18 -31.37 15.12
CA SER A 151 -9.05 -31.31 16.31
C SER A 151 -10.41 -32.01 16.15
N GLU A 152 -10.57 -32.90 15.17
CA GLU A 152 -11.87 -33.50 14.79
C GLU A 152 -12.67 -34.03 15.98
N VAL A 153 -12.03 -34.78 16.89
CA VAL A 153 -12.68 -35.34 18.08
C VAL A 153 -13.12 -34.23 19.05
N ARG A 154 -12.28 -33.21 19.25
CA ARG A 154 -12.58 -32.07 20.13
C ARG A 154 -13.70 -31.21 19.55
N MET A 155 -13.67 -30.96 18.25
CA MET A 155 -14.72 -30.26 17.51
C MET A 155 -16.05 -31.01 17.53
N ALA A 156 -16.04 -32.34 17.35
CA ALA A 156 -17.26 -33.15 17.44
C ALA A 156 -17.90 -33.10 18.84
N ARG A 157 -17.08 -33.16 19.91
CA ARG A 157 -17.56 -32.99 21.28
C ARG A 157 -18.18 -31.60 21.49
N LEU A 158 -17.50 -30.56 21.05
CA LEU A 158 -17.98 -29.18 21.15
C LEU A 158 -19.24 -28.97 20.32
N LYS A 159 -19.36 -29.59 19.14
CA LYS A 159 -20.59 -29.59 18.33
C LYS A 159 -21.76 -30.14 19.13
N GLY A 160 -21.63 -31.33 19.71
CA GLY A 160 -22.70 -31.92 20.52
C GLY A 160 -23.12 -31.02 21.69
N ARG A 161 -22.13 -30.45 22.39
CA ARG A 161 -22.37 -29.51 23.50
C ARG A 161 -23.04 -28.20 23.05
N PHE A 162 -22.67 -27.70 21.87
CA PHE A 162 -23.22 -26.49 21.26
C PHE A 162 -24.71 -26.68 20.90
N TYR A 163 -25.05 -27.78 20.24
CA TYR A 163 -26.44 -28.11 19.90
C TYR A 163 -27.31 -28.34 21.14
N ALA A 164 -26.79 -29.05 22.15
CA ALA A 164 -27.49 -29.23 23.41
C ALA A 164 -27.75 -27.90 24.12
N GLY A 165 -26.84 -26.94 23.99
CA GLY A 165 -26.99 -25.58 24.49
C GLY A 165 -28.08 -24.80 23.76
N MET A 166 -28.04 -24.81 22.44
CA MET A 166 -29.01 -24.14 21.56
C MET A 166 -30.45 -24.64 21.75
N ALA A 167 -30.61 -25.94 22.02
CA ALA A 167 -31.92 -26.53 22.32
C ALA A 167 -32.60 -25.90 23.56
N ASN A 168 -31.84 -25.38 24.53
CA ASN A 168 -32.41 -24.68 25.69
C ASN A 168 -32.98 -23.30 25.36
N TYR A 169 -32.71 -22.79 24.15
CA TYR A 169 -33.19 -21.52 23.63
C TYR A 169 -34.09 -21.70 22.40
N ASP A 170 -34.65 -22.91 22.22
CA ASP A 170 -35.51 -23.27 21.09
C ASP A 170 -34.85 -23.13 19.70
N ILE A 171 -33.52 -23.09 19.64
CA ILE A 171 -32.75 -23.05 18.39
C ILE A 171 -32.44 -24.50 18.00
N VAL A 172 -33.20 -25.04 17.06
CA VAL A 172 -33.11 -26.44 16.62
C VAL A 172 -33.19 -26.59 15.10
N GLY A 173 -32.77 -27.74 14.58
CA GLY A 173 -32.88 -28.07 13.16
C GLY A 173 -32.03 -27.15 12.26
N PRO A 174 -32.56 -26.65 11.13
CA PRO A 174 -31.79 -25.88 10.17
C PRO A 174 -31.10 -24.63 10.74
N ASP A 175 -31.70 -23.95 11.70
CA ASP A 175 -31.12 -22.73 12.30
C ASP A 175 -29.91 -23.06 13.18
N ALA A 176 -29.97 -24.18 13.91
CA ALA A 176 -28.86 -24.71 14.67
C ALA A 176 -27.70 -25.14 13.77
N ASP A 177 -28.01 -25.80 12.64
CA ASP A 177 -27.02 -26.19 11.63
C ASP A 177 -26.35 -24.97 11.02
N HIS A 178 -27.13 -23.95 10.66
CA HIS A 178 -26.60 -22.71 10.08
C HIS A 178 -25.66 -21.99 11.05
N LEU A 179 -26.00 -21.88 12.34
CA LEU A 179 -25.12 -21.27 13.34
C LEU A 179 -23.83 -22.06 13.53
N TRP A 180 -23.91 -23.38 13.57
CA TRP A 180 -22.72 -24.22 13.69
C TRP A 180 -21.82 -24.13 12.45
N ASP A 181 -22.41 -24.11 11.25
CA ASP A 181 -21.67 -24.05 10.00
C ASP A 181 -20.98 -22.68 9.83
N ALA A 182 -21.69 -21.58 10.16
CA ALA A 182 -21.09 -20.24 10.19
C ALA A 182 -19.90 -20.20 11.15
N LEU A 183 -20.07 -20.74 12.36
CA LEU A 183 -19.02 -20.80 13.37
C LEU A 183 -17.83 -21.66 12.91
N SER A 184 -18.08 -22.82 12.30
CA SER A 184 -17.06 -23.74 11.80
C SER A 184 -16.31 -23.24 10.58
N ALA A 185 -16.97 -22.53 9.65
CA ALA A 185 -16.33 -21.95 8.47
C ALA A 185 -15.32 -20.86 8.86
N PHE A 186 -15.63 -20.09 9.90
CA PHE A 186 -14.74 -19.06 10.44
C PHE A 186 -13.59 -19.62 11.28
N ALA A 187 -13.71 -20.82 11.84
CA ALA A 187 -12.67 -21.47 12.65
C ALA A 187 -11.26 -21.40 12.03
N ASN A 188 -11.19 -21.63 10.72
CA ASN A 188 -9.92 -21.75 10.00
C ASN A 188 -9.32 -20.39 9.61
N PHE A 189 -10.08 -19.29 9.73
CA PHE A 189 -9.75 -17.99 9.13
C PHE A 189 -10.21 -16.78 9.94
N GLY A 190 -10.67 -16.99 11.17
CA GLY A 190 -11.20 -15.94 12.02
C GLY A 190 -10.17 -14.83 12.18
N PHE A 191 -10.63 -13.59 12.12
CA PHE A 191 -9.79 -12.42 12.27
C PHE A 191 -10.20 -11.67 13.55
N PRO A 192 -9.27 -11.39 14.49
CA PRO A 192 -9.60 -10.63 15.68
C PRO A 192 -10.04 -9.21 15.34
N GLU A 193 -11.13 -8.74 15.96
CA GLU A 193 -11.63 -7.37 15.75
C GLU A 193 -10.56 -6.34 16.13
N SER A 194 -9.88 -6.55 17.26
CA SER A 194 -8.78 -5.68 17.73
C SER A 194 -7.66 -5.50 16.70
N HIS A 195 -7.31 -6.58 15.99
CA HIS A 195 -6.31 -6.54 14.91
C HIS A 195 -6.85 -5.79 13.70
N SER A 196 -8.13 -6.00 13.37
CA SER A 196 -8.81 -5.25 12.29
C SER A 196 -8.86 -3.76 12.56
N VAL A 197 -9.13 -3.35 13.81
CA VAL A 197 -9.10 -1.95 14.25
C VAL A 197 -7.72 -1.33 14.02
N SER A 198 -6.67 -2.05 14.40
CA SER A 198 -5.28 -1.57 14.24
C SER A 198 -4.90 -1.40 12.77
N PHE A 199 -5.36 -2.30 11.90
CA PHE A 199 -5.10 -2.23 10.46
C PHE A 199 -5.94 -1.15 9.77
N ALA A 200 -7.21 -1.00 10.16
CA ALA A 200 -8.10 0.04 9.68
C ALA A 200 -7.54 1.44 9.94
N HIS A 201 -6.83 1.63 11.06
CA HIS A 201 -6.10 2.87 11.31
C HIS A 201 -5.04 3.16 10.24
N LEU A 202 -4.23 2.17 9.85
CA LEU A 202 -3.24 2.34 8.77
C LEU A 202 -3.91 2.57 7.40
N VAL A 203 -5.06 1.92 7.14
CA VAL A 203 -5.88 2.23 5.96
C VAL A 203 -6.26 3.70 5.97
N TYR A 204 -6.81 4.20 7.08
CA TYR A 204 -7.24 5.58 7.20
C TYR A 204 -6.08 6.56 7.08
N CYS A 205 -4.96 6.34 7.77
CA CYS A 205 -3.78 7.22 7.68
C CYS A 205 -3.22 7.30 6.26
N SER A 206 -3.11 6.16 5.56
CA SER A 206 -2.64 6.15 4.17
C SER A 206 -3.62 6.87 3.24
N ALA A 207 -4.93 6.68 3.41
CA ALA A 207 -5.96 7.36 2.63
C ALA A 207 -5.95 8.88 2.89
N TRP A 208 -5.83 9.29 4.15
CA TRP A 208 -5.77 10.69 4.55
C TRP A 208 -4.54 11.38 3.94
N LEU A 209 -3.36 10.77 4.02
CA LEU A 209 -2.15 11.29 3.37
C LEU A 209 -2.31 11.35 1.84
N LYS A 210 -2.97 10.38 1.20
CA LYS A 210 -3.26 10.43 -0.24
C LYS A 210 -4.16 11.61 -0.61
N VAL A 211 -5.10 12.00 0.25
CA VAL A 211 -5.98 13.16 0.01
C VAL A 211 -5.24 14.48 0.25
N HIS A 212 -4.59 14.62 1.41
CA HIS A 212 -4.07 15.92 1.87
C HIS A 212 -2.64 16.21 1.44
N TYR A 213 -1.81 15.17 1.33
CA TYR A 213 -0.38 15.27 1.02
C TYR A 213 0.06 14.26 -0.06
N PRO A 214 -0.60 14.22 -1.23
CA PRO A 214 -0.37 13.19 -2.24
C PRO A 214 1.08 13.15 -2.75
N ALA A 215 1.77 14.29 -2.79
CA ALA A 215 3.19 14.36 -3.15
C ALA A 215 4.10 13.69 -2.10
N ALA A 216 3.92 14.05 -0.82
CA ALA A 216 4.68 13.44 0.28
C ALA A 216 4.43 11.94 0.37
N PHE A 217 3.16 11.53 0.21
CA PHE A 217 2.77 10.13 0.21
C PHE A 217 3.37 9.35 -0.95
N LEU A 218 3.37 9.90 -2.18
CA LEU A 218 4.04 9.25 -3.30
C LEU A 218 5.54 9.09 -3.03
N ALA A 219 6.23 10.17 -2.64
CA ALA A 219 7.67 10.12 -2.39
C ALA A 219 8.02 9.08 -1.31
N SER A 220 7.22 8.98 -0.25
CA SER A 220 7.42 8.01 0.81
C SER A 220 7.15 6.56 0.36
N LEU A 221 6.11 6.32 -0.45
CA LEU A 221 5.83 5.01 -1.03
C LEU A 221 6.96 4.52 -1.96
N LEU A 222 7.56 5.43 -2.74
CA LEU A 222 8.70 5.12 -3.61
C LEU A 222 9.93 4.75 -2.78
N ASN A 223 10.16 5.47 -1.67
CA ASN A 223 11.32 5.25 -0.80
C ASN A 223 11.18 4.02 0.12
N ALA A 224 9.96 3.52 0.32
CA ALA A 224 9.69 2.34 1.15
C ALA A 224 9.65 1.01 0.35
N GLN A 225 10.02 1.04 -0.94
CA GLN A 225 10.02 -0.15 -1.78
C GLN A 225 11.06 -1.19 -1.34
N PRO A 226 10.78 -2.50 -1.49
CA PRO A 226 9.58 -3.09 -2.10
C PRO A 226 8.36 -3.06 -1.16
N LEU A 227 7.24 -2.50 -1.62
CA LEU A 227 6.00 -2.34 -0.85
C LEU A 227 4.76 -2.40 -1.75
N GLY A 228 3.72 -3.06 -1.25
CA GLY A 228 2.38 -3.03 -1.85
C GLY A 228 2.23 -3.91 -3.09
N PHE A 229 1.15 -3.70 -3.83
CA PHE A 229 0.82 -4.46 -5.04
C PHE A 229 1.27 -3.79 -6.35
N TRP A 230 1.59 -2.50 -6.30
CA TRP A 230 1.81 -1.67 -7.49
C TRP A 230 3.28 -1.36 -7.70
N SER A 231 3.69 -1.34 -8.98
CA SER A 231 5.06 -0.93 -9.33
C SER A 231 5.27 0.57 -9.07
N PRO A 232 6.51 1.02 -8.85
CA PRO A 232 6.83 2.44 -8.73
C PRO A 232 6.24 3.31 -9.85
N GLN A 233 6.28 2.83 -11.10
CA GLN A 233 5.74 3.54 -12.26
C GLN A 233 4.21 3.66 -12.19
N SER A 234 3.52 2.64 -11.66
CA SER A 234 2.08 2.68 -11.46
C SER A 234 1.69 3.69 -10.38
N LEU A 235 2.48 3.78 -9.30
CA LEU A 235 2.29 4.77 -8.23
C LEU A 235 2.49 6.19 -8.75
N VAL A 236 3.56 6.42 -9.53
CA VAL A 236 3.83 7.72 -10.16
C VAL A 236 2.68 8.12 -11.11
N ALA A 237 2.25 7.20 -11.98
CA ALA A 237 1.15 7.47 -12.91
C ALA A 237 -0.17 7.75 -12.20
N ASP A 238 -0.45 7.06 -11.08
CA ASP A 238 -1.63 7.33 -10.26
C ASP A 238 -1.57 8.72 -9.62
N ALA A 239 -0.46 9.07 -8.97
CA ALA A 239 -0.29 10.39 -8.36
C ALA A 239 -0.41 11.53 -9.39
N GLN A 240 0.13 11.34 -10.61
CA GLN A 240 -0.01 12.31 -11.70
C GLN A 240 -1.48 12.50 -12.13
N ARG A 241 -2.29 11.44 -12.16
CA ARG A 241 -3.75 11.57 -12.39
C ARG A 241 -4.46 12.34 -11.29
N HIS A 242 -3.89 12.33 -10.08
CA HIS A 242 -4.34 13.12 -8.93
C HIS A 242 -3.71 14.52 -8.85
N GLY A 243 -3.05 14.98 -9.92
CA GLY A 243 -2.51 16.33 -10.02
C GLY A 243 -1.13 16.52 -9.40
N VAL A 244 -0.47 15.46 -8.92
CA VAL A 244 0.91 15.55 -8.42
C VAL A 244 1.86 15.78 -9.59
N THR A 245 2.64 16.85 -9.50
CA THR A 245 3.75 17.09 -10.43
C THR A 245 4.92 16.20 -10.03
N VAL A 246 5.43 15.38 -10.95
CA VAL A 246 6.57 14.49 -10.71
C VAL A 246 7.70 14.88 -11.64
N LEU A 247 8.82 15.31 -11.06
CA LEU A 247 10.03 15.72 -11.73
C LEU A 247 10.97 14.52 -11.85
N ARG A 248 11.57 14.35 -13.03
CA ARG A 248 12.56 13.30 -13.29
C ARG A 248 13.76 13.42 -12.34
N PRO A 249 14.53 12.34 -12.15
CA PRO A 249 15.81 12.46 -11.48
C PRO A 249 16.69 13.48 -12.22
N ASP A 250 17.56 14.19 -11.51
CA ASP A 250 18.50 15.15 -12.06
C ASP A 250 19.77 15.16 -11.22
N VAL A 251 20.95 15.06 -11.84
CA VAL A 251 22.21 14.93 -11.10
C VAL A 251 22.62 16.19 -10.34
N GLN A 252 22.03 17.35 -10.66
CA GLN A 252 22.31 18.60 -9.95
C GLN A 252 21.35 18.82 -8.77
N SER A 253 20.12 18.33 -8.88
CA SER A 253 19.01 18.73 -8.00
C SER A 253 18.46 17.58 -7.15
N SER A 254 18.50 16.34 -7.66
CA SER A 254 17.95 15.17 -6.93
C SER A 254 18.81 14.79 -5.73
N ARG A 255 18.13 14.32 -4.68
CA ARG A 255 18.73 13.54 -3.60
C ARG A 255 18.91 12.07 -4.01
N ALA A 256 19.50 11.27 -3.13
CA ALA A 256 19.63 9.83 -3.36
C ALA A 256 18.24 9.16 -3.41
N THR A 257 17.37 9.50 -2.47
CA THR A 257 15.95 9.10 -2.40
C THR A 257 15.04 10.19 -2.97
N SER A 258 13.78 9.83 -3.25
CA SER A 258 12.79 10.80 -3.73
C SER A 258 12.44 11.82 -2.64
N THR A 259 12.29 13.08 -3.01
CA THR A 259 12.03 14.20 -2.09
C THR A 259 10.96 15.13 -2.65
N LEU A 260 10.58 16.14 -1.87
CA LEU A 260 9.69 17.20 -2.31
C LEU A 260 10.49 18.44 -2.76
N GLU A 261 9.93 19.19 -3.71
CA GLU A 261 10.49 20.45 -4.18
C GLU A 261 9.34 21.45 -4.44
N HIS A 262 9.61 22.74 -4.23
CA HIS A 262 8.68 23.77 -4.64
C HIS A 262 8.66 23.90 -6.16
N HIS A 263 7.47 23.90 -6.74
CA HIS A 263 7.21 24.04 -8.17
C HIS A 263 6.11 25.06 -8.43
N GLU A 264 5.99 25.55 -9.66
CA GLU A 264 4.99 26.57 -10.04
C GLU A 264 3.55 26.13 -9.74
N SER A 265 3.29 24.81 -9.82
CA SER A 265 2.00 24.17 -9.54
C SER A 265 1.79 23.78 -8.06
N GLY A 266 2.72 24.13 -7.16
CA GLY A 266 2.72 23.73 -5.76
C GLY A 266 3.85 22.76 -5.42
N THR A 267 3.62 21.83 -4.51
CA THR A 267 4.62 20.83 -4.11
C THR A 267 4.76 19.74 -5.18
N ALA A 268 5.96 19.58 -5.73
CA ALA A 268 6.29 18.52 -6.68
C ALA A 268 7.12 17.42 -6.02
N VAL A 269 7.05 16.21 -6.56
CA VAL A 269 7.94 15.11 -6.19
C VAL A 269 9.15 15.12 -7.12
N ARG A 270 10.35 15.22 -6.57
CA ARG A 270 11.58 14.91 -7.29
C ARG A 270 11.93 13.46 -7.09
N LEU A 271 12.04 12.72 -8.19
CA LEU A 271 12.54 11.35 -8.14
C LEU A 271 14.01 11.32 -7.70
N GLY A 272 14.31 10.41 -6.77
CA GLY A 272 15.67 10.20 -6.28
C GLY A 272 16.55 9.52 -7.32
N LEU A 273 17.85 9.75 -7.26
CA LEU A 273 18.81 9.11 -8.17
C LEU A 273 18.84 7.58 -8.02
N ALA A 274 18.51 7.04 -6.84
CA ALA A 274 18.41 5.60 -6.61
C ALA A 274 17.20 4.93 -7.30
N THR A 275 16.28 5.71 -7.86
CA THR A 275 15.20 5.18 -8.72
C THR A 275 15.71 4.79 -10.11
N VAL A 276 16.87 5.33 -10.53
CA VAL A 276 17.44 5.04 -11.85
C VAL A 276 18.02 3.63 -11.87
N ARG A 277 17.66 2.86 -12.88
CA ARG A 277 18.09 1.48 -13.10
C ARG A 277 19.61 1.34 -12.99
N GLY A 278 20.04 0.48 -12.06
CA GLY A 278 21.45 0.19 -11.84
C GLY A 278 22.19 1.24 -11.00
N VAL A 279 21.59 2.39 -10.70
CA VAL A 279 22.13 3.37 -9.75
C VAL A 279 21.66 2.97 -8.35
N GLN A 280 22.51 2.26 -7.64
CA GLN A 280 22.24 1.90 -6.24
C GLN A 280 22.46 3.10 -5.31
N GLU A 281 21.93 3.02 -4.09
CA GLU A 281 22.02 4.07 -3.07
C GLU A 281 23.45 4.60 -2.86
N ALA A 282 24.44 3.71 -2.76
CA ALA A 282 25.84 4.13 -2.63
C ALA A 282 26.36 4.94 -3.84
N ALA A 283 25.92 4.64 -5.05
CA ALA A 283 26.27 5.42 -6.24
C ALA A 283 25.50 6.75 -6.27
N ALA A 284 24.21 6.73 -5.91
CA ALA A 284 23.38 7.91 -5.79
C ALA A 284 23.99 8.92 -4.79
N HIS A 285 24.43 8.48 -3.62
CA HIS A 285 25.11 9.36 -2.65
C HIS A 285 26.38 9.99 -3.20
N ARG A 286 27.24 9.23 -3.90
CA ARG A 286 28.43 9.82 -4.54
C ARG A 286 28.09 10.89 -5.58
N ILE A 287 26.95 10.76 -6.26
CA ILE A 287 26.46 11.78 -7.21
C ILE A 287 25.94 13.02 -6.45
N VAL A 288 25.24 12.83 -5.34
CA VAL A 288 24.75 13.96 -4.53
C VAL A 288 25.93 14.72 -3.89
N ASP A 289 26.84 14.01 -3.22
CA ASP A 289 27.96 14.59 -2.47
C ASP A 289 28.99 15.27 -3.38
N GLY A 290 29.03 14.87 -4.66
CA GLY A 290 29.96 15.41 -5.64
C GLY A 290 29.42 16.59 -6.45
N ALA A 291 28.14 16.95 -6.33
CA ALA A 291 27.60 18.12 -7.03
C ALA A 291 28.30 19.44 -6.57
N PRO A 292 28.36 20.49 -7.42
CA PRO A 292 27.82 20.58 -8.78
C PRO A 292 28.70 19.89 -9.83
N TRP A 293 28.05 19.49 -10.92
CA TRP A 293 28.64 18.81 -12.07
C TRP A 293 28.80 19.75 -13.27
N VAL A 294 29.96 19.72 -13.92
CA VAL A 294 30.21 20.56 -15.12
C VAL A 294 29.98 19.77 -16.41
N THR A 295 30.44 18.52 -16.45
CA THR A 295 30.32 17.64 -17.62
C THR A 295 30.05 16.20 -17.18
N MET A 296 29.60 15.36 -18.11
CA MET A 296 29.45 13.93 -17.83
C MET A 296 30.80 13.24 -17.54
N GLU A 297 31.90 13.74 -18.10
CA GLU A 297 33.25 13.24 -17.80
C GLU A 297 33.66 13.56 -16.36
N ASP A 298 33.32 14.75 -15.87
CA ASP A 298 33.55 15.18 -14.49
C ASP A 298 32.77 14.29 -13.51
N LEU A 299 31.49 14.08 -13.82
CA LEU A 299 30.61 13.17 -13.09
C LEU A 299 31.17 11.74 -13.05
N ALA A 300 31.55 11.19 -14.21
CA ALA A 300 32.08 9.83 -14.32
C ALA A 300 33.32 9.63 -13.43
N ARG A 301 34.24 10.60 -13.47
CA ARG A 301 35.52 10.54 -12.75
C ARG A 301 35.36 10.68 -11.24
N ARG A 302 34.63 11.71 -10.79
CA ARG A 302 34.53 12.09 -9.37
C ARG A 302 33.57 11.18 -8.60
N ALA A 303 32.44 10.81 -9.21
CA ALA A 303 31.46 9.89 -8.60
C ALA A 303 31.75 8.40 -8.90
N GLU A 304 32.82 8.11 -9.63
CA GLU A 304 33.27 6.74 -9.96
C GLU A 304 32.14 5.92 -10.63
N LEU A 305 31.53 6.51 -11.66
CA LEU A 305 30.43 5.89 -12.39
C LEU A 305 30.94 5.04 -13.55
N ARG A 306 30.36 3.86 -13.69
CA ARG A 306 30.57 2.97 -14.84
C ARG A 306 29.72 3.43 -16.02
N GLN A 307 30.08 2.97 -17.21
CA GLN A 307 29.29 3.20 -18.44
C GLN A 307 27.79 2.91 -18.24
N SER A 308 27.45 1.78 -17.61
CA SER A 308 26.06 1.40 -17.37
C SER A 308 25.28 2.39 -16.50
N HIS A 309 25.94 3.07 -15.55
CA HIS A 309 25.28 4.12 -14.75
C HIS A 309 25.03 5.37 -15.61
N LEU A 310 26.02 5.78 -16.41
CA LEU A 310 25.91 6.96 -17.27
C LEU A 310 24.83 6.77 -18.34
N GLU A 311 24.76 5.59 -18.96
CA GLU A 311 23.71 5.23 -19.92
C GLU A 311 22.32 5.28 -19.26
N ALA A 312 22.17 4.73 -18.05
CA ALA A 312 20.91 4.76 -17.33
C ALA A 312 20.49 6.19 -16.91
N LEU A 313 21.43 6.99 -16.39
CA LEU A 313 21.19 8.39 -16.04
C LEU A 313 20.82 9.22 -17.27
N ALA A 314 21.52 9.01 -18.40
CA ALA A 314 21.18 9.66 -19.66
C ALA A 314 19.78 9.26 -20.15
N ALA A 315 19.47 7.96 -20.20
CA ALA A 315 18.16 7.46 -20.61
C ALA A 315 17.02 8.02 -19.73
N ALA A 316 17.22 8.08 -18.40
CA ALA A 316 16.29 8.67 -17.46
C ALA A 316 16.14 10.21 -17.59
N GLY A 317 16.97 10.87 -18.41
CA GLY A 317 17.02 12.32 -18.51
C GLY A 317 17.69 13.03 -17.33
N ALA A 318 18.37 12.29 -16.46
CA ALA A 318 18.99 12.84 -15.26
C ALA A 318 20.20 13.74 -15.53
N LEU A 319 20.67 13.78 -16.77
CA LEU A 319 21.80 14.57 -17.22
C LEU A 319 21.38 15.77 -18.09
N ASP A 320 20.07 15.99 -18.27
CA ASP A 320 19.54 17.05 -19.15
C ASP A 320 20.00 18.45 -18.71
N SER A 321 20.23 18.66 -17.40
CA SER A 321 20.78 19.90 -16.82
C SER A 321 22.22 20.22 -17.24
N LEU A 322 22.95 19.27 -17.80
CA LEU A 322 24.28 19.49 -18.37
C LEU A 322 24.24 20.12 -19.78
N GLY A 323 23.04 20.44 -20.29
CA GLY A 323 22.85 21.23 -21.51
C GLY A 323 23.07 20.46 -22.82
N ARG A 324 23.05 19.13 -22.79
CA ARG A 324 23.18 18.27 -23.98
C ARG A 324 21.91 17.48 -24.25
N SER A 325 21.69 17.11 -25.51
CA SER A 325 20.56 16.26 -25.87
C SER A 325 20.73 14.86 -25.28
N ARG A 326 19.63 14.25 -24.82
CA ARG A 326 19.59 12.86 -24.29
C ARG A 326 20.33 11.86 -25.18
N ARG A 327 20.08 11.89 -26.49
CA ARG A 327 20.76 11.02 -27.46
C ARG A 327 22.26 11.30 -27.55
N GLY A 328 22.68 12.56 -27.45
CA GLY A 328 24.09 12.93 -27.37
C GLY A 328 24.74 12.39 -26.10
N LEU A 329 24.07 12.50 -24.96
CA LEU A 329 24.55 11.98 -23.68
C LEU A 329 24.69 10.45 -23.68
N LEU A 330 23.73 9.72 -24.28
CA LEU A 330 23.84 8.27 -24.46
C LEU A 330 25.03 7.88 -25.34
N TRP A 331 25.30 8.64 -26.41
CA TRP A 331 26.47 8.43 -27.26
C TRP A 331 27.78 8.66 -26.48
N GLU A 332 27.84 9.74 -25.72
CA GLU A 332 29.02 10.16 -24.97
C GLU A 332 29.31 9.24 -23.77
N ALA A 333 28.32 8.51 -23.24
CA ALA A 333 28.43 7.71 -22.02
C ALA A 333 29.58 6.68 -22.08
N GLY A 334 29.73 6.01 -23.23
CA GLY A 334 30.81 5.05 -23.46
C GLY A 334 32.19 5.70 -23.36
N ALA A 335 32.39 6.84 -24.03
CA ALA A 335 33.63 7.58 -23.98
C ALA A 335 33.88 8.17 -22.58
N ALA A 336 32.91 8.88 -22.00
CA ALA A 336 33.03 9.55 -20.71
C ALA A 336 33.37 8.58 -19.56
N SER A 337 32.85 7.35 -19.61
CA SER A 337 33.18 6.30 -18.62
C SER A 337 34.66 5.92 -18.55
N GLN A 338 35.42 6.23 -19.60
CA GLN A 338 36.86 5.99 -19.64
C GLN A 338 37.66 7.08 -18.92
N ASN A 339 37.02 8.18 -18.48
CA ASN A 339 37.69 9.24 -17.73
C ASN A 339 37.84 8.84 -16.25
N THR A 340 38.66 7.84 -15.99
CA THR A 340 38.90 7.32 -14.65
C THR A 340 40.03 8.09 -13.95
N LYS A 341 40.12 7.98 -12.61
CA LYS A 341 41.10 8.72 -11.80
C LYS A 341 42.57 8.42 -12.17
N ASP A 342 42.84 7.24 -12.72
CA ASP A 342 44.13 6.78 -13.24
C ASP A 342 44.52 7.36 -14.61
N ARG A 343 43.61 8.06 -15.30
CA ARG A 343 43.91 8.76 -16.56
C ARG A 343 44.07 10.25 -16.35
N LEU A 344 44.83 10.90 -17.24
CA LEU A 344 44.94 12.36 -17.25
C LEU A 344 43.62 12.99 -17.72
N PRO A 345 43.15 14.07 -17.07
CA PRO A 345 41.96 14.80 -17.50
C PRO A 345 42.09 15.28 -18.96
N GLY A 346 41.00 15.18 -19.73
CA GLY A 346 40.93 15.65 -21.12
C GLY A 346 41.57 14.74 -22.17
N MET A 347 42.10 13.56 -21.78
CA MET A 347 42.68 12.59 -22.71
C MET A 347 41.66 11.66 -23.38
N VAL A 348 40.41 11.68 -22.92
CA VAL A 348 39.33 10.86 -23.46
C VAL A 348 38.84 11.49 -24.77
N THR A 349 38.73 10.67 -25.81
CA THR A 349 38.21 11.08 -27.13
C THR A 349 36.81 10.51 -27.34
N GLY A 350 36.03 11.09 -28.26
CA GLY A 350 34.67 10.64 -28.56
C GLY A 350 33.59 11.16 -27.60
N THR A 351 33.92 12.13 -26.75
CA THR A 351 33.00 12.77 -25.79
C THR A 351 32.23 13.96 -26.37
N THR A 352 32.33 14.16 -27.69
CA THR A 352 31.45 15.05 -28.44
C THR A 352 30.65 14.21 -29.41
N ALA A 353 29.34 14.14 -29.19
CA ALA A 353 28.44 13.46 -30.12
C ALA A 353 28.45 14.17 -31.49
N PRO A 354 28.38 13.42 -32.61
CA PRO A 354 28.12 14.01 -33.92
C PRO A 354 26.71 14.63 -33.95
N ALA A 355 26.36 15.31 -35.05
CA ALA A 355 25.00 15.82 -35.24
C ALA A 355 24.01 14.63 -35.33
N LEU A 356 23.33 14.33 -34.23
CA LEU A 356 22.34 13.26 -34.13
C LEU A 356 20.93 13.85 -34.30
N ARG A 357 20.02 13.06 -34.89
CA ARG A 357 18.59 13.41 -34.93
C ARG A 357 18.05 13.63 -33.50
N PRO A 358 17.10 14.54 -33.28
CA PRO A 358 16.43 14.67 -31.99
C PRO A 358 15.74 13.37 -31.56
N THR A 359 15.71 13.09 -30.26
CA THR A 359 14.94 11.96 -29.71
C THR A 359 13.45 12.23 -29.91
N SER A 360 12.75 11.30 -30.56
CA SER A 360 11.30 11.34 -30.72
C SER A 360 10.60 11.11 -29.38
N GLU A 361 9.32 11.44 -29.29
CA GLU A 361 8.53 11.23 -28.09
C GLU A 361 8.44 9.75 -27.70
N PHE A 362 8.23 8.86 -28.68
CA PHE A 362 8.20 7.42 -28.46
C PHE A 362 9.52 6.89 -27.88
N GLU A 363 10.66 7.34 -28.43
CA GLU A 363 11.98 6.98 -27.92
C GLU A 363 12.19 7.49 -26.49
N ARG A 364 11.74 8.71 -26.15
CA ARG A 364 11.82 9.22 -24.77
C ARG A 364 11.02 8.37 -23.79
N VAL A 365 9.80 7.96 -24.16
CA VAL A 365 8.97 7.11 -23.30
C VAL A 365 9.61 5.74 -23.14
N ALA A 366 10.17 5.16 -24.20
CA ALA A 366 10.88 3.88 -24.13
C ALA A 366 12.13 3.98 -23.23
N ASP A 367 12.89 5.07 -23.33
CA ASP A 367 14.05 5.35 -22.48
C ASP A 367 13.64 5.49 -21.01
N ASP A 368 12.58 6.26 -20.73
CA ASP A 368 12.05 6.46 -19.37
C ASP A 368 11.58 5.12 -18.76
N MET A 369 10.87 4.29 -19.54
CA MET A 369 10.40 2.95 -19.09
C MET A 369 11.53 1.96 -18.85
N TRP A 370 12.65 2.07 -19.57
CA TRP A 370 13.80 1.21 -19.38
C TRP A 370 14.65 1.66 -18.18
N ALA A 371 14.69 2.97 -17.92
CA ALA A 371 15.60 3.56 -16.95
C ALA A 371 15.02 3.78 -15.55
N LEU A 372 13.69 3.82 -15.37
CA LEU A 372 13.02 4.15 -14.09
C LEU A 372 12.19 3.00 -13.51
#